data_AF-A0AA40YQU5-F1
#
_entry.id   AF-A0AA40YQU5-F1
#
_cell.length_a   1.000
_cell.length_b   1.000
_cell.length_c   1.000
_cell.angle_alpha   90.00
_cell.angle_beta   90.00
_cell.angle_gamma   90.00
#
_symmetry.space_group_name_H-M   'P 1'
#
loop_
_entity.id
_entity.type
_entity.pdbx_description
1 polymer ?
#
loop_
_entity_poly.entity_id
_entity_poly.type
_entity_poly.pdbx_seq_one_letter_code
_entity_poly.pdbx_strand_id
1 'polypeptide(L)' 'MDASNMIAKALKKANKSVYWLASETGIGTSTLYAVLNKQNRTLGLENMVKVAIELDIDLNELKEIYGEK' A
#
# COMPACT_ATOMS: atom_id res chain seq x y z
N MET A 1 -8.44 -2.47 -9.68
CA MET A 1 -7.03 -2.54 -9.24
C MET A 1 -6.98 -3.23 -7.87
N ASP A 2 -5.86 -3.80 -7.41
CA ASP A 2 -5.75 -4.34 -6.03
C ASP A 2 -4.62 -3.66 -5.24
N ALA A 3 -4.65 -3.77 -3.91
CA ALA A 3 -3.69 -3.10 -3.03
C ALA A 3 -2.23 -3.52 -3.35
N SER A 4 -2.00 -4.79 -3.66
CA SER A 4 -0.67 -5.31 -4.04
C SER A 4 -0.13 -4.57 -5.27
N ASN A 5 -0.89 -4.54 -6.37
CA ASN A 5 -0.46 -3.89 -7.61
C ASN A 5 -0.29 -2.38 -7.45
N MET A 6 -1.17 -1.73 -6.70
CA MET A 6 -1.11 -0.30 -6.43
C MET A 6 0.18 0.07 -5.69
N ILE A 7 0.46 -0.61 -4.58
CA ILE A 7 1.66 -0.37 -3.76
C ILE A 7 2.93 -0.71 -4.56
N ALA A 8 2.96 -1.85 -5.26
CA ALA A 8 4.12 -2.27 -6.03
C ALA A 8 4.46 -1.28 -7.16
N LYS A 9 3.45 -0.79 -7.89
CA LYS A 9 3.65 0.22 -8.93
C LYS A 9 4.16 1.54 -8.36
N ALA A 10 3.58 2.00 -7.25
CA ALA A 10 3.96 3.26 -6.62
C ALA A 10 5.40 3.21 -6.06
N LEU A 11 5.77 2.11 -5.40
CA LEU A 11 7.16 1.87 -4.96
C LEU A 11 8.15 1.90 -6.13
N LYS A 12 7.81 1.23 -7.24
CA LYS A 12 8.65 1.21 -8.44
C LYS A 12 8.79 2.62 -9.05
N LYS A 13 7.69 3.38 -9.13
CA LYS A 13 7.68 4.76 -9.64
C LYS A 13 8.54 5.69 -8.76
N ALA A 14 8.47 5.53 -7.45
CA ALA A 14 9.24 6.31 -6.49
C ALA A 14 10.70 5.84 -6.32
N ASN A 15 11.08 4.71 -6.94
CA ASN A 15 12.36 4.02 -6.73
C ASN A 15 12.66 3.77 -5.23
N LYS A 16 11.66 3.30 -4.49
CA LYS A 16 11.74 3.03 -3.05
C LYS A 16 11.57 1.54 -2.75
N SER A 17 12.13 1.11 -1.62
CA SER A 17 12.02 -0.27 -1.15
C SER A 17 10.85 -0.43 -0.18
N VAL A 18 10.43 -1.68 0.06
CA VAL A 18 9.44 -2.03 1.09
C VAL A 18 9.95 -1.66 2.49
N TYR A 19 11.26 -1.76 2.72
CA TYR A 19 11.87 -1.36 3.99
C TYR A 19 11.79 0.15 4.23
N TRP A 20 11.97 0.95 3.17
CA TRP A 20 11.77 2.39 3.25
C TRP A 20 10.31 2.70 3.61
N LEU A 21 9.35 2.05 2.95
CA LEU A 21 7.93 2.24 3.25
C LEU A 21 7.58 1.84 4.70
N ALA A 22 8.14 0.74 5.19
CA ALA A 22 7.96 0.30 6.58
C ALA A 22 8.47 1.35 7.58
N SER A 23 9.62 1.97 7.29
CA SER A 23 10.21 3.02 8.12
C SER A 23 9.33 4.27 8.19
N GLU A 24 8.83 4.76 7.05
CA GLU A 24 8.04 6.00 7.02
C GLU A 24 6.61 5.79 7.56
N THR A 25 5.99 4.64 7.29
CA THR A 25 4.60 4.38 7.68
C THR A 25 4.45 3.76 9.07
N GLY A 26 5.53 3.23 9.65
CA GLY A 26 5.50 2.42 10.87
C GLY A 26 4.84 1.05 10.70
N ILE A 27 4.51 0.63 9.47
CA ILE A 27 3.89 -0.66 9.19
C ILE A 27 4.98 -1.74 9.15
N GLY A 28 4.75 -2.85 9.86
CA GLY A 28 5.67 -3.98 9.85
C GLY A 28 5.94 -4.52 8.44
N THR A 29 7.20 -4.82 8.13
CA THR A 29 7.61 -5.37 6.83
C THR A 29 6.89 -6.67 6.50
N SER A 30 6.63 -7.53 7.49
CA SER A 30 5.85 -8.76 7.33
C SER A 30 4.43 -8.49 6.84
N THR A 31 3.77 -7.45 7.36
CA THR A 31 2.44 -7.02 6.93
C THR A 31 2.47 -6.49 5.49
N LEU A 32 3.44 -5.64 5.15
CA LEU A 32 3.60 -5.13 3.78
C LEU A 32 3.86 -6.27 2.78
N TYR A 33 4.75 -7.20 3.11
CA TYR A 33 5.02 -8.36 2.27
C TYR A 33 3.83 -9.31 2.17
N ALA A 34 3.02 -9.50 3.22
CA ALA A 34 1.80 -10.30 3.13
C ALA A 34 0.82 -9.73 2.09
N VAL A 35 0.70 -8.40 2.02
CA VAL A 35 -0.13 -7.72 1.01
C VAL A 35 0.49 -7.84 -0.38
N LEU A 36 1.78 -7.52 -0.52
CA LEU A 36 2.48 -7.57 -1.81
C LEU A 36 2.50 -8.99 -2.40
N ASN A 37 2.67 -10.01 -1.56
CA ASN A 37 2.63 -11.43 -1.94
C ASN A 37 1.22 -12.00 -2.07
N LYS A 38 0.17 -11.16 -1.96
CA LYS A 38 -1.25 -11.55 -2.08
C LYS A 38 -1.70 -12.60 -1.07
N GLN A 39 -0.96 -12.77 0.03
CA GLN A 39 -1.34 -13.60 1.18
C GLN A 39 -2.42 -12.92 2.02
N ASN A 40 -2.45 -11.58 1.99
CA ASN A 40 -3.56 -10.78 2.47
C ASN A 40 -4.10 -9.93 1.32
N ARG A 41 -5.43 -9.77 1.23
CA ARG A 41 -6.07 -9.03 0.14
C ARG A 41 -5.84 -7.52 0.26
N THR A 42 -5.70 -6.98 1.48
CA THR A 42 -5.53 -5.54 1.70
C THR A 42 -4.94 -5.18 3.07
N LEU A 43 -4.48 -3.94 3.21
CA LEU A 43 -4.26 -3.30 4.51
C LEU A 43 -5.61 -2.83 5.10
N GLY A 44 -5.64 -2.55 6.40
CA GLY A 44 -6.74 -1.73 6.95
C GLY A 44 -6.68 -0.30 6.38
N LEU A 45 -7.83 0.39 6.30
CA LEU A 45 -7.93 1.72 5.67
C LEU A 45 -6.91 2.71 6.24
N GLU A 46 -6.74 2.76 7.57
CA GLU A 46 -5.75 3.64 8.21
C GLU A 46 -4.33 3.41 7.69
N ASN A 47 -3.90 2.14 7.62
CA ASN A 47 -2.58 1.78 7.12
C ASN A 47 -2.45 2.05 5.62
N MET A 48 -3.52 1.89 4.85
CA MET A 48 -3.51 2.22 3.43
C MET A 48 -3.43 3.72 3.18
N VAL A 49 -4.07 4.55 4.02
CA VAL A 49 -3.95 6.02 3.96
C VAL A 49 -2.50 6.44 4.23
N LYS A 50 -1.81 5.85 5.21
CA LYS A 50 -0.38 6.11 5.46
C LYS A 50 0.47 5.78 4.23
N VAL A 51 0.27 4.61 3.65
CA VAL A 51 0.97 4.19 2.42
C VAL A 51 0.68 5.14 1.26
N ALA A 52 -0.57 5.59 1.10
CA ALA A 52 -0.95 6.48 0.03
C ALA A 52 -0.29 7.85 0.16
N ILE A 53 -0.20 8.40 1.38
CA ILE A 53 0.50 9.65 1.65
C ILE A 53 1.99 9.52 1.30
N GLU A 54 2.67 8.48 1.81
CA GLU A 54 4.12 8.32 1.58
C GLU A 54 4.50 8.03 0.12
N LEU A 55 3.60 7.39 -0.63
CA LEU A 55 3.84 7.03 -2.03
C LEU A 55 3.17 7.97 -3.04
N ASP A 56 2.58 9.07 -2.58
CA ASP A 56 1.84 10.03 -3.42
C ASP A 56 0.78 9.33 -4.32
N ILE A 57 0.00 8.43 -3.70
CA ILE A 57 -1.13 7.76 -4.32
C ILE A 57 -2.38 8.62 -4.08
N ASP A 58 -3.15 8.89 -5.13
CA ASP A 58 -4.42 9.60 -4.99
C ASP A 58 -5.38 8.79 -4.10
N LEU A 59 -5.84 9.40 -3.01
CA LEU A 59 -6.76 8.78 -2.06
C LEU A 59 -8.09 8.35 -2.71
N ASN A 60 -8.47 8.94 -3.85
CA ASN A 60 -9.62 8.48 -4.63
C ASN A 60 -9.41 7.08 -5.24
N GLU A 61 -8.18 6.69 -5.55
CA GLU A 61 -7.88 5.34 -6.04
C GLU A 61 -8.18 4.29 -4.96
N LEU A 62 -8.18 4.66 -3.68
CA LEU A 62 -8.55 3.75 -2.59
C LEU A 62 -10.02 3.33 -2.67
N LYS A 63 -10.90 4.09 -3.31
CA LYS A 63 -12.31 3.71 -3.51
C LYS A 63 -12.44 2.44 -4.36
N GLU A 64 -11.47 2.13 -5.23
CA GLU A 64 -11.48 0.86 -5.97
C GLU A 64 -11.21 -0.36 -5.08
N ILE A 65 -10.62 -0.15 -3.90
CA ILE A 65 -10.24 -1.21 -2.95
C ILE A 65 -11.27 -1.33 -1.83
N TYR A 66 -11.75 -0.20 -1.31
CA TYR A 66 -12.62 -0.15 -0.12
C TYR A 66 -14.03 0.36 -0.38
N GLY A 67 -14.29 0.97 -1.54
CA GLY A 67 -15.64 1.39 -1.90
C GLY A 67 -16.50 0.14 -2.06
N GLU A 68 -17.55 0.04 -1.24
CA GLU A 68 -18.57 -0.99 -1.41
C GLU A 68 -19.09 -0.97 -2.86
N LYS A 69 -19.30 -2.16 -3.42
CA LYS A 69 -19.98 -2.33 -4.70
C LYS A 69 -21.46 -1.98 -4.59
#